data_AF-A0A929GFQ9-F1
#
_entry.id   AF-A0A929GFQ9-F1
#
_cell.length_a   1.000
_cell.length_b   1.000
_cell.length_c   1.000
_cell.angle_alpha   90.00
_cell.angle_beta   90.00
_cell.angle_gamma   90.00
#
_symmetry.space_group_name_H-M   'P 1'
#
loop_
_entity.id
_entity.type
_entity.pdbx_description
1 polymer ?
#
loop_
_entity_poly.entity_id
_entity_poly.type
_entity_poly.pdbx_seq_one_letter_code
_entity_poly.pdbx_strand_id
1 'polypeptide(L)'
;MRFIFSISLLFILFTSNPLLFSQDIPKNEDIYDSVLYTKEISGGIIFHNLGWGAEFRKGKNITIFKKRLFEFDFVGMKSPKQIKTYNIYFINAKRYVYGKLNYVYILRGGIGLQKLLNRKPYWGGVEIRYFYYGGGSLGFAKPVYLYILNFTSSIYEYEITTEKYDPEKHFYDNIYGRAPFT
;
A
#
# COMPACT_ATOMS: atom_id res chain seq x y z
N MET A 1 -30.73 -34.82 -1.23
CA MET A 1 -30.95 -33.43 -0.81
C MET A 1 -30.11 -32.52 -1.69
N ARG A 2 -30.75 -31.74 -2.58
CA ARG A 2 -30.11 -30.81 -3.50
C ARG A 2 -30.65 -29.42 -3.20
N PHE A 3 -29.82 -28.53 -2.65
CA PHE A 3 -30.15 -27.13 -2.41
C PHE A 3 -29.48 -26.28 -3.50
N ILE A 4 -30.18 -26.01 -4.59
CA ILE A 4 -29.80 -25.00 -5.59
C ILE A 4 -31.09 -24.32 -6.04
N PHE A 5 -31.53 -23.30 -5.33
CA PHE A 5 -32.54 -22.33 -5.80
C PHE A 5 -32.67 -21.21 -4.76
N SER A 6 -31.76 -20.22 -4.73
CA SER A 6 -32.03 -18.92 -4.07
C SER A 6 -30.99 -17.82 -4.35
N ILE A 7 -30.60 -17.58 -5.61
CA ILE A 7 -29.76 -16.41 -5.94
C ILE A 7 -30.35 -15.56 -7.09
N SER A 8 -31.26 -16.10 -7.90
CA SER A 8 -31.84 -15.38 -9.04
C SER A 8 -32.88 -14.31 -8.66
N LEU A 9 -33.51 -14.39 -7.48
CA LEU A 9 -34.61 -13.48 -7.13
C LEU A 9 -34.11 -12.12 -6.58
N LEU A 10 -32.86 -12.05 -6.11
CA LEU A 10 -32.31 -10.81 -5.54
C LEU A 10 -31.76 -9.84 -6.61
N PHE A 11 -31.53 -10.32 -7.84
CA PHE A 11 -30.95 -9.51 -8.93
C PHE A 11 -32.01 -8.72 -9.71
N ILE A 12 -33.29 -9.10 -9.63
CA ILE A 12 -34.40 -8.51 -10.40
C ILE A 12 -34.97 -7.25 -9.71
N LEU A 13 -34.72 -7.05 -8.42
CA LEU A 13 -35.20 -5.86 -7.69
C LEU A 13 -34.36 -4.59 -7.92
N PHE A 14 -33.26 -4.66 -8.68
CA PHE A 14 -32.43 -3.49 -9.00
C PHE A 14 -32.85 -2.71 -10.25
N THR A 15 -33.82 -3.19 -11.04
CA THR A 15 -34.12 -2.64 -12.38
C THR A 15 -35.41 -1.81 -12.50
N SER A 16 -36.16 -1.54 -11.42
CA SER A 16 -37.49 -0.92 -11.52
C SER A 16 -37.71 0.35 -10.69
N ASN A 17 -36.88 1.39 -10.89
CA ASN A 17 -37.21 2.75 -10.44
C ASN A 17 -37.23 3.74 -11.62
N PRO A 18 -38.36 3.97 -12.30
CA PRO A 18 -38.51 5.06 -13.26
C PRO A 18 -39.12 6.29 -12.56
N LEU A 19 -38.36 6.93 -11.69
CA LEU A 19 -38.62 8.29 -11.23
C LEU A 19 -37.31 9.08 -11.30
N LEU A 20 -36.78 9.19 -12.52
CA LEU A 20 -35.67 10.08 -12.83
C LEU A 20 -36.24 11.49 -13.01
N PHE A 21 -36.22 12.28 -11.94
CA PHE A 21 -36.34 13.72 -12.07
C PHE A 21 -35.01 14.26 -12.57
N SER A 22 -35.00 14.87 -13.76
CA SER A 22 -33.89 15.74 -14.16
C SER A 22 -33.92 16.97 -13.26
N GLN A 23 -32.81 17.25 -12.56
CA GLN A 23 -32.67 18.51 -11.85
C GLN A 23 -32.39 19.60 -12.88
N ASP A 24 -33.20 20.66 -12.89
CA ASP A 24 -32.88 21.87 -13.63
C ASP A 24 -31.68 22.54 -12.99
N ILE A 25 -30.68 22.88 -13.81
CA ILE A 25 -29.47 23.53 -13.32
C ILE A 25 -29.78 25.01 -13.08
N PRO A 26 -29.62 25.52 -11.85
CA PRO A 26 -29.78 26.95 -11.59
C PRO A 26 -28.80 27.73 -12.47
N LYS A 27 -29.33 28.62 -13.32
CA LYS A 27 -28.58 29.39 -14.31
C LYS A 27 -27.71 30.52 -13.71
N ASN A 28 -27.65 30.61 -12.38
CA ASN A 28 -26.85 31.56 -11.63
C ASN A 28 -25.99 30.82 -10.60
N GLU A 29 -24.90 30.20 -11.07
CA GLU A 29 -23.71 30.03 -10.23
C GLU A 29 -22.84 31.28 -10.40
N ASP A 30 -23.35 32.41 -9.96
CA ASP A 30 -22.46 33.52 -9.61
C ASP A 30 -21.56 33.02 -8.48
N ILE A 31 -20.26 33.26 -8.62
CA ILE A 31 -19.13 32.76 -7.83
C ILE A 31 -19.29 32.90 -6.29
N TYR A 32 -20.30 33.64 -5.83
CA TYR A 32 -20.50 34.08 -4.46
C TYR A 32 -21.12 33.04 -3.51
N ASP A 33 -21.80 31.99 -3.98
CA ASP A 33 -22.46 31.00 -3.09
C ASP A 33 -21.74 29.63 -3.03
N SER A 34 -20.57 29.52 -3.65
CA SER A 34 -19.77 28.29 -3.61
C SER A 34 -18.85 28.28 -2.39
N VAL A 35 -18.94 27.25 -1.56
CA VAL A 35 -18.03 27.05 -0.41
C VAL A 35 -16.59 26.93 -0.91
N LEU A 36 -15.76 27.91 -0.62
CA LEU A 36 -14.35 27.92 -1.02
C LEU A 36 -13.51 26.97 -0.17
N TYR A 37 -13.27 25.76 -0.67
CA TYR A 37 -12.32 24.83 -0.05
C TYR A 37 -10.89 25.34 -0.18
N THR A 38 -10.25 25.65 0.96
CA THR A 38 -8.87 26.17 0.99
C THR A 38 -7.80 25.10 1.23
N LYS A 39 -8.21 23.95 1.76
CA LYS A 39 -7.35 22.82 2.13
C LYS A 39 -7.96 21.54 1.59
N GLU A 40 -7.09 20.66 1.11
CA GLU A 40 -7.45 19.31 0.67
C GLU A 40 -6.55 18.32 1.40
N ILE A 41 -7.13 17.19 1.78
CA ILE A 41 -6.40 16.06 2.35
C ILE A 41 -6.87 14.85 1.56
N SER A 42 -5.90 14.09 1.07
CA SER A 42 -6.12 12.82 0.38
C SER A 42 -5.20 11.78 0.98
N GLY A 43 -5.70 10.57 1.12
CA GLY A 43 -4.89 9.43 1.51
C GLY A 43 -5.33 8.21 0.73
N GLY A 44 -4.45 7.22 0.67
CA GLY A 44 -4.65 6.04 -0.14
C GLY A 44 -3.78 4.89 0.31
N ILE A 45 -4.01 3.73 -0.30
CA ILE A 45 -3.23 2.52 -0.09
C ILE A 45 -2.59 2.17 -1.43
N ILE A 46 -1.30 1.85 -1.40
CA ILE A 46 -0.54 1.46 -2.58
C ILE A 46 -0.41 -0.07 -2.57
N PHE A 47 -0.78 -0.71 -3.67
CA PHE A 47 -0.52 -2.13 -3.90
C PHE A 47 0.38 -2.29 -5.13
N HIS A 48 1.43 -3.08 -5.02
CA HIS A 48 2.29 -3.45 -6.14
C HIS A 48 2.82 -4.87 -5.96
N ASN A 49 3.33 -5.49 -7.04
CA ASN A 49 3.78 -6.89 -6.99
C ASN A 49 4.85 -7.17 -5.92
N LEU A 50 5.61 -6.14 -5.54
CA LEU A 50 6.69 -6.22 -4.57
C LEU A 50 6.29 -5.80 -3.15
N GLY A 51 5.03 -5.46 -2.88
CA GLY A 51 4.67 -4.95 -1.56
C GLY A 51 3.38 -4.14 -1.51
N TRP A 52 3.29 -3.37 -0.44
CA TRP A 52 2.17 -2.48 -0.20
C TRP A 52 2.67 -1.27 0.57
N GLY A 53 1.88 -0.21 0.58
CA GLY A 53 2.17 1.01 1.30
C GLY A 53 0.94 1.84 1.55
N ALA A 54 1.14 2.99 2.18
CA ALA A 54 0.14 4.01 2.36
C ALA A 54 0.68 5.33 1.83
N GLU A 55 -0.22 6.11 1.23
CA GLU A 55 0.06 7.46 0.77
C GLU A 55 -0.77 8.46 1.57
N PHE A 56 -0.18 9.62 1.81
CA PHE A 56 -0.83 10.76 2.44
C PHE A 56 -0.39 12.03 1.71
N ARG A 57 -1.37 12.82 1.30
CA ARG A 57 -1.13 14.10 0.63
C ARG A 57 -2.02 15.17 1.22
N LYS A 58 -1.43 16.33 1.45
CA LYS A 58 -2.10 17.53 1.93
C LYS A 58 -1.87 18.68 0.97
N GLY A 59 -2.95 19.25 0.45
CA GLY A 59 -2.91 20.44 -0.39
C GLY A 59 -3.43 21.67 0.31
N LYS A 60 -2.83 22.82 0.00
CA LYS A 60 -3.30 24.15 0.42
C LYS A 60 -3.35 25.07 -0.79
N ASN A 61 -4.48 25.72 -1.01
CA ASN A 61 -4.63 26.71 -2.05
C ASN A 61 -3.81 27.95 -1.69
N ILE A 62 -2.91 28.37 -2.58
CA ILE A 62 -2.20 29.65 -2.50
C ILE A 62 -3.01 30.71 -3.26
N THR A 63 -3.56 30.33 -4.41
CA THR A 63 -4.39 31.18 -5.27
C THR A 63 -5.47 30.29 -5.89
N ILE A 64 -6.49 30.89 -6.51
CA ILE A 64 -7.55 30.18 -7.26
C ILE A 64 -6.97 29.16 -8.26
N PHE A 65 -5.82 29.48 -8.87
CA PHE A 65 -5.16 28.63 -9.88
C PHE A 65 -3.91 27.88 -9.39
N LYS A 66 -3.49 28.06 -8.13
CA LYS A 66 -2.22 27.51 -7.62
C LYS A 66 -2.41 26.84 -6.27
N LYS A 67 -1.95 25.60 -6.15
CA LYS A 67 -1.94 24.83 -4.91
C LYS A 67 -0.53 24.40 -4.55
N ARG A 68 -0.22 24.39 -3.25
CA ARG A 68 0.97 23.74 -2.70
C ARG A 68 0.58 22.40 -2.12
N LEU A 69 1.36 21.38 -2.42
CA LEU A 69 1.11 20.00 -2.09
C LEU A 69 2.25 19.48 -1.21
N PHE A 70 1.92 18.77 -0.15
CA PHE A 70 2.84 18.03 0.69
C PHE A 70 2.49 16.55 0.57
N GLU A 71 3.49 15.72 0.39
CA GLU A 71 3.35 14.28 0.16
C GLU A 71 4.19 13.50 1.15
N PHE A 72 3.61 12.40 1.62
CA PHE A 72 4.24 11.46 2.50
C PHE A 72 3.77 10.06 2.14
N ASP A 73 4.70 9.18 1.76
CA ASP A 73 4.40 7.79 1.47
C ASP A 73 5.25 6.88 2.34
N PHE A 74 4.64 5.80 2.82
CA PHE A 74 5.35 4.69 3.45
C PHE A 74 5.11 3.42 2.65
N VAL A 75 6.18 2.86 2.09
CA VAL A 75 6.09 1.71 1.18
C VAL A 75 7.04 0.60 1.62
N GLY A 76 6.52 -0.61 1.81
CA GLY A 76 7.33 -1.81 2.00
C GLY A 76 7.75 -2.41 0.67
N MET A 77 9.05 -2.67 0.49
CA MET A 77 9.59 -3.22 -0.75
C MET A 77 10.21 -4.61 -0.54
N LYS A 78 9.80 -5.57 -1.36
CA LYS A 78 10.37 -6.91 -1.41
C LYS A 78 11.29 -7.07 -2.62
N SER A 79 12.28 -7.96 -2.50
CA SER A 79 13.11 -8.35 -3.64
C SER A 79 12.31 -9.23 -4.60
N PRO A 80 12.41 -9.01 -5.94
CA PRO A 80 11.77 -9.88 -6.92
C PRO A 80 12.34 -11.31 -6.93
N LYS A 81 13.57 -11.49 -6.43
CA LYS A 81 14.24 -12.80 -6.35
C LYS A 81 13.82 -13.63 -5.13
N GLN A 82 12.99 -13.07 -4.25
CA GLN A 82 12.66 -13.76 -3.00
C GLN A 82 11.64 -14.89 -3.25
N ILE A 83 11.95 -16.08 -2.76
CA ILE A 83 11.05 -17.24 -2.81
C ILE A 83 10.79 -17.68 -1.37
N LYS A 84 9.53 -17.84 -1.00
CA LYS A 84 9.17 -18.36 0.32
C LYS A 84 9.34 -19.87 0.32
N THR A 85 10.09 -20.37 1.30
CA THR A 85 10.29 -21.79 1.55
C THR A 85 9.85 -22.14 2.98
N TYR A 86 9.78 -23.42 3.29
CA TYR A 86 9.54 -23.95 4.63
C TYR A 86 10.47 -25.15 4.86
N ASN A 87 10.74 -25.45 6.12
CA ASN A 87 11.53 -26.63 6.46
C ASN A 87 10.63 -27.88 6.32
N ILE A 88 11.01 -28.80 5.44
CA ILE A 88 10.25 -30.02 5.15
C ILE A 88 10.35 -31.06 6.28
N TYR A 89 11.38 -30.99 7.12
CA TYR A 89 11.63 -31.95 8.20
C TYR A 89 10.72 -31.72 9.41
N PHE A 90 10.06 -30.56 9.50
CA PHE A 90 9.21 -30.20 10.64
C PHE A 90 7.81 -29.75 10.21
N ILE A 91 6.78 -30.43 10.73
CA ILE A 91 5.36 -30.19 10.39
C ILE A 91 4.89 -28.78 10.78
N ASN A 92 5.44 -28.20 11.86
CA ASN A 92 5.05 -26.88 12.38
C ASN A 92 6.02 -25.74 12.01
N ALA A 93 6.90 -25.94 11.02
CA ALA A 93 7.84 -24.93 10.59
C ALA A 93 7.15 -23.71 9.95
N LYS A 94 7.50 -22.51 10.42
CA LYS A 94 6.98 -21.26 9.83
C LYS A 94 7.73 -20.95 8.53
N ARG A 95 6.97 -20.64 7.46
CA ARG A 95 7.52 -20.19 6.17
C ARG A 95 8.48 -19.01 6.32
N TYR A 96 9.63 -19.08 5.66
CA TYR A 96 10.66 -18.04 5.64
C TYR A 96 11.13 -17.79 4.20
N VAL A 97 12.03 -16.83 4.00
CA VAL A 97 12.66 -16.57 2.71
C VAL A 97 14.14 -16.86 2.85
N TYR A 98 14.64 -17.86 2.13
CA TYR A 98 16.06 -18.19 2.16
C TYR A 98 16.90 -17.09 1.49
N GLY A 99 18.08 -16.78 2.02
CA GLY A 99 18.97 -15.74 1.49
C GLY A 99 18.52 -14.29 1.74
N LYS A 100 17.47 -14.06 2.54
CA LYS A 100 16.97 -12.71 2.80
C LYS A 100 17.68 -12.05 3.97
N LEU A 101 18.52 -11.05 3.68
CA LEU A 101 19.25 -10.29 4.69
C LEU A 101 18.38 -9.25 5.42
N ASN A 102 17.57 -8.49 4.68
CA ASN A 102 16.81 -7.37 5.23
C ASN A 102 15.37 -7.29 4.69
N TYR A 103 14.46 -6.77 5.51
CA TYR A 103 13.21 -6.17 5.07
C TYR A 103 13.45 -4.68 4.80
N VAL A 104 13.00 -4.20 3.64
CA VAL A 104 13.20 -2.81 3.22
C VAL A 104 11.89 -2.06 3.31
N TYR A 105 11.92 -0.93 4.01
CA TYR A 105 10.82 0.03 4.08
C TYR A 105 11.32 1.37 3.55
N ILE A 106 10.49 2.07 2.79
CA ILE A 106 10.86 3.32 2.14
C ILE A 106 9.87 4.38 2.62
N LEU A 107 10.40 5.42 3.28
CA LEU A 107 9.67 6.66 3.54
C LEU A 107 9.95 7.63 2.41
N ARG A 108 8.92 8.17 1.78
CA ARG A 108 9.02 9.19 0.75
C ARG A 108 8.36 10.45 1.28
N GLY A 109 9.05 11.57 1.14
CA GLY A 109 8.55 12.87 1.54
C GLY A 109 8.77 13.87 0.42
N GLY A 110 7.74 14.63 0.08
CA GLY A 110 7.80 15.56 -1.04
C GLY A 110 7.03 16.84 -0.79
N ILE A 111 7.43 17.89 -1.50
CA ILE A 111 6.68 19.12 -1.65
C ILE A 111 6.52 19.42 -3.13
N GLY A 112 5.34 19.88 -3.51
CA GLY A 112 5.03 20.20 -4.88
C GLY A 112 4.13 21.41 -5.04
N LEU A 113 4.00 21.81 -6.29
CA LEU A 113 3.11 22.86 -6.73
C LEU A 113 2.24 22.32 -7.87
N GLN A 114 0.95 22.56 -7.76
CA GLN A 114 0.00 22.33 -8.83
C GLN A 114 -0.46 23.68 -9.37
N LYS A 115 -0.36 23.87 -10.69
CA LYS A 115 -0.88 25.03 -11.41
C LYS A 115 -2.00 24.58 -12.33
N LEU A 116 -3.19 25.15 -12.16
CA LEU A 116 -4.30 24.98 -13.08
C LEU A 116 -4.06 25.86 -14.30
N LEU A 117 -3.98 25.23 -15.48
CA LEU A 117 -3.72 25.91 -16.75
C LEU A 117 -5.02 26.25 -17.49
N ASN A 118 -5.99 25.34 -17.46
CA ASN A 118 -7.31 25.55 -18.06
C ASN A 118 -8.40 24.98 -17.14
N ARG A 119 -9.48 25.71 -16.93
CA ARG A 119 -10.67 25.23 -16.19
C ARG A 119 -11.63 24.59 -17.17
N LYS A 120 -12.28 23.51 -16.76
CA LYS A 120 -13.43 22.99 -17.50
C LYS A 120 -14.59 24.00 -17.42
N PRO A 121 -15.10 24.52 -18.55
CA PRO A 121 -16.31 25.33 -18.56
C PRO A 121 -17.56 24.46 -18.40
N TYR A 122 -18.67 25.11 -17.99
CA TYR A 122 -19.93 24.44 -17.67
C TYR A 122 -20.53 23.62 -18.82
N TRP A 123 -20.46 24.15 -20.05
CA TRP A 123 -21.03 23.53 -21.25
C TRP A 123 -20.19 22.38 -21.84
N GLY A 124 -19.12 21.97 -21.14
CA GLY A 124 -18.22 20.90 -21.56
C GLY A 124 -16.79 21.38 -21.80
N GLY A 125 -15.84 20.45 -21.74
CA GLY A 125 -14.41 20.71 -21.93
C GLY A 125 -13.50 19.88 -21.04
N VAL A 126 -12.20 20.15 -21.13
CA VAL A 126 -11.14 19.44 -20.39
C VAL A 126 -10.44 20.39 -19.42
N GLU A 127 -10.24 19.93 -18.20
CA GLU A 127 -9.42 20.64 -17.22
C GLU A 127 -7.96 20.17 -17.32
N ILE A 128 -7.04 21.13 -17.43
CA ILE A 128 -5.60 20.84 -17.55
C ILE A 128 -4.88 21.39 -16.33
N ARG A 129 -4.13 20.50 -15.67
CA ARG A 129 -3.34 20.81 -14.48
C ARG A 129 -1.88 20.41 -14.72
N TYR A 130 -0.98 21.32 -14.37
CA TYR A 130 0.45 21.07 -14.35
C TYR A 130 0.90 20.81 -12.92
N PHE A 131 1.71 19.77 -12.72
CA PHE A 131 2.23 19.37 -11.42
C PHE A 131 3.76 19.36 -11.45
N TYR A 132 4.37 19.95 -10.44
CA TYR A 132 5.81 19.91 -10.23
C TYR A 132 6.10 19.51 -8.79
N TYR A 133 6.89 18.46 -8.60
CA TYR A 133 7.19 17.89 -7.29
C TYR A 133 8.69 17.69 -7.12
N GLY A 134 9.18 17.98 -5.93
CA GLY A 134 10.52 17.66 -5.49
C GLY A 134 10.46 17.01 -4.10
N GLY A 135 11.26 15.98 -3.89
CA GLY A 135 11.22 15.22 -2.65
C GLY A 135 12.43 14.32 -2.47
N GLY A 136 12.47 13.65 -1.32
CA GLY A 136 13.48 12.68 -0.97
C GLY A 136 12.86 11.35 -0.56
N SER A 137 13.65 10.29 -0.65
CA SER A 137 13.30 8.96 -0.16
C SER A 137 14.33 8.44 0.82
N LEU A 138 13.89 8.01 1.99
CA LEU A 138 14.71 7.40 3.01
C LEU A 138 14.38 5.91 3.13
N GLY A 139 15.37 5.06 2.87
CA GLY A 139 15.24 3.61 2.97
C GLY A 139 15.71 3.09 4.34
N PHE A 140 14.88 2.31 5.01
CA PHE A 140 15.19 1.60 6.23
C PHE A 140 15.34 0.11 5.94
N ALA A 141 16.46 -0.47 6.33
CA ALA A 141 16.71 -1.90 6.22
C ALA A 141 16.65 -2.53 7.62
N LYS A 142 15.64 -3.37 7.86
CA LYS A 142 15.54 -4.15 9.10
C LYS A 142 16.15 -5.55 8.87
N PRO A 143 17.14 -5.99 9.66
CA PRO A 143 17.70 -7.33 9.53
C PRO A 143 16.67 -8.42 9.80
N VAL A 144 16.79 -9.54 9.10
CA VAL A 144 15.94 -10.71 9.28
C VAL A 144 16.47 -11.58 10.42
N TYR A 145 15.58 -11.95 11.33
CA TYR A 145 15.84 -12.94 12.37
C TYR A 145 15.11 -14.24 12.04
N LEU A 146 15.79 -15.36 12.25
CA LEU A 146 15.29 -16.71 12.01
C LEU A 146 15.47 -17.56 13.27
N TYR A 147 14.65 -18.61 13.36
CA TYR A 147 14.87 -19.69 14.31
C TYR A 147 15.88 -20.66 13.72
N ILE A 148 17.01 -20.83 14.39
CA ILE A 148 18.11 -21.69 14.00
C ILE A 148 18.15 -22.91 14.91
N LEU A 149 18.44 -24.07 14.33
CA LEU A 149 18.62 -25.35 15.01
C LEU A 149 20.10 -25.48 15.35
N ASN A 150 20.44 -25.28 16.62
CA ASN A 150 21.78 -25.50 17.12
C ASN A 150 21.87 -26.90 17.71
N PHE A 151 22.81 -27.71 17.20
CA PHE A 151 23.07 -29.06 17.71
C PHE A 151 23.87 -28.96 19.01
N THR A 152 23.34 -29.52 20.10
CA THR A 152 24.03 -29.64 21.38
C THR A 152 24.98 -30.84 21.38
N SER A 153 25.90 -30.92 22.35
CA SER A 153 26.84 -32.03 22.53
C SER A 153 26.20 -33.42 22.64
N SER A 154 24.89 -33.50 22.91
CA SER A 154 24.10 -34.74 22.88
C SER A 154 23.55 -34.99 21.48
N ILE A 155 23.86 -36.17 20.95
CA ILE A 155 23.32 -36.67 19.67
C ILE A 155 21.78 -36.69 19.81
N TYR A 156 21.08 -36.06 18.86
CA TYR A 156 19.60 -35.92 18.78
C TYR A 156 18.93 -34.79 19.57
N GLU A 157 19.66 -33.92 20.27
CA GLU A 157 19.09 -32.72 20.87
C GLU A 157 19.43 -31.46 20.06
N TYR A 158 18.40 -30.70 19.72
CA TYR A 158 18.53 -29.39 19.07
C TYR A 158 17.89 -28.31 19.93
N GLU A 159 18.61 -27.20 20.10
CA GLU A 159 18.07 -25.98 20.71
C GLU A 159 17.64 -25.00 19.62
N ILE A 160 16.46 -24.42 19.79
CA ILE A 160 15.93 -23.42 18.86
C ILE A 160 16.29 -22.03 19.37
N THR A 161 17.31 -21.41 18.78
CA THR A 161 17.74 -20.05 19.12
C THR A 161 17.22 -19.05 18.09
N THR A 162 17.02 -17.79 18.52
CA THR A 162 16.67 -16.70 17.61
C THR A 162 17.93 -15.93 17.24
N GLU A 163 18.32 -16.00 15.97
CA GLU A 163 19.56 -15.41 15.48
C GLU A 163 19.30 -14.53 14.25
N LYS A 164 20.15 -13.50 14.10
CA LYS A 164 20.19 -12.70 12.87
C LYS A 164 20.71 -13.59 11.75
N TYR A 165 20.03 -13.57 10.59
CA TYR A 165 20.42 -14.40 9.45
C TYR A 165 21.83 -14.05 8.95
N ASP A 166 22.68 -15.08 8.86
CA ASP A 166 24.04 -15.03 8.36
C ASP A 166 24.23 -16.09 7.25
N PRO A 167 24.45 -15.70 5.98
CA PRO A 167 24.61 -16.64 4.87
C PRO A 167 25.79 -17.61 5.02
N GLU A 168 26.80 -17.28 5.82
CA GLU A 168 27.98 -18.13 6.00
C GLU A 168 27.74 -19.24 7.03
N LYS A 169 26.75 -19.08 7.91
CA LYS A 169 26.46 -20.00 9.02
C LYS A 169 25.10 -20.70 8.89
N HIS A 170 24.13 -20.04 8.26
CA HIS A 170 22.74 -20.49 8.21
C HIS A 170 22.39 -21.01 6.82
N PHE A 171 22.33 -22.33 6.71
CA PHE A 171 21.99 -23.09 5.52
C PHE A 171 20.56 -23.62 5.58
N TYR A 172 20.07 -24.20 4.49
CA TYR A 172 18.65 -24.60 4.39
C TYR A 172 18.23 -25.67 5.40
N ASP A 173 19.19 -26.47 5.86
CA ASP A 173 19.06 -27.60 6.78
C ASP A 173 18.96 -27.17 8.25
N ASN A 174 19.69 -26.13 8.66
CA ASN A 174 19.71 -25.65 10.04
C ASN A 174 18.69 -24.53 10.33
N ILE A 175 17.91 -24.09 9.35
CA ILE A 175 16.85 -23.09 9.54
C ILE A 175 15.52 -23.79 9.86
N TYR A 176 14.99 -23.57 11.07
CA TYR A 176 13.67 -24.06 11.46
C TYR A 176 12.54 -23.23 10.84
N GLY A 177 12.67 -21.90 10.84
CA GLY A 177 11.65 -21.02 10.27
C GLY A 177 11.81 -19.55 10.64
N ARG A 178 10.81 -18.74 10.27
CA ARG A 178 10.83 -17.30 10.60
C ARG A 178 10.67 -17.06 12.11
N ALA A 179 11.49 -16.17 12.65
CA ALA A 179 11.31 -15.65 13.99
C ALA A 179 10.17 -14.59 14.03
N PRO A 180 9.62 -14.28 15.23
CA PRO A 180 8.71 -13.17 15.44
C PRO A 180 9.34 -11.83 15.04
N PHE A 181 8.51 -10.80 14.93
CA PHE A 181 8.98 -9.45 14.73
C PHE A 181 9.55 -8.93 16.05
N THR A 182 10.85 -9.13 16.26
CA THR A 182 11.65 -8.51 17.34
C THR A 182 12.26 -7.20 16.86
#